data_AF-A0A835YCV0-F1
#
_entry.id   AF-A0A835YCV0-F1
#
_cell.length_a   1.000
_cell.length_b   1.000
_cell.length_c   1.000
_cell.angle_alpha   90.00
_cell.angle_beta   90.00
_cell.angle_gamma   90.00
#
_symmetry.space_group_name_H-M   'P 1'
#
loop_
_entity.id
_entity.type
_entity.pdbx_description
1 polymer ?
#
loop_
_entity_poly.entity_id
_entity_poly.type
_entity_poly.pdbx_seq_one_letter_code
_entity_poly.pdbx_strand_id
1 'polypeptide(L)'
;MPINRQKILQLASGFRGRTRNCINIARLRVEKALQHAYVGRKLKKRYWRSVWITRINAGSREHGMSYSTLITGLKQENVQLNRKVLSELAMAEPFSFRALVEQVRFMRGGGPPPPGAGAGSGAGSAHQAAAAPPSSQQ
;
A
#
# COMPACT_ATOMS: atom_id res chain seq x y z
N MET A 1 13.73 -19.12 -35.81
CA MET A 1 12.26 -19.27 -35.71
C MET A 1 11.60 -18.01 -36.26
N PRO A 2 10.99 -18.03 -37.46
CA PRO A 2 10.25 -16.89 -37.98
C PRO A 2 9.07 -16.59 -37.08
N ILE A 3 8.98 -15.36 -36.59
CA ILE A 3 7.95 -14.97 -35.64
C ILE A 3 6.62 -14.78 -36.40
N ASN A 4 5.55 -15.40 -35.92
CA ASN A 4 4.24 -15.30 -36.54
C ASN A 4 3.68 -13.87 -36.41
N ARG A 5 3.53 -13.18 -37.56
CA ARG A 5 3.01 -11.80 -37.68
C ARG A 5 1.69 -11.60 -36.96
N GLN A 6 0.76 -12.54 -37.09
CA GLN A 6 -0.58 -12.42 -36.52
C GLN A 6 -0.51 -12.37 -34.98
N LYS A 7 0.34 -13.20 -34.36
CA LYS A 7 0.51 -13.24 -32.90
C LYS A 7 1.07 -11.92 -32.34
N ILE A 8 2.07 -11.31 -33.02
CA ILE A 8 2.61 -10.00 -32.59
C ILE A 8 1.52 -8.92 -32.68
N LEU A 9 0.76 -8.87 -33.78
CA LEU A 9 -0.26 -7.84 -33.96
C LEU A 9 -1.44 -8.01 -32.98
N GLN A 10 -1.77 -9.24 -32.60
CA GLN A 10 -2.74 -9.51 -31.53
C GLN A 10 -2.26 -8.93 -30.19
N LEU A 11 -0.99 -9.16 -29.82
CA LEU A 11 -0.38 -8.59 -28.62
C LEU A 11 -0.26 -7.06 -28.67
N ALA A 12 -0.11 -6.48 -29.87
CA ALA A 12 0.04 -5.04 -30.08
C ALA A 12 -1.29 -4.29 -30.28
N SER A 13 -2.44 -4.97 -30.26
CA SER A 13 -3.77 -4.41 -30.58
C SER A 13 -4.14 -3.16 -29.77
N GLY A 14 -3.67 -3.05 -28.53
CA GLY A 14 -3.89 -1.89 -27.65
C GLY A 14 -2.82 -0.80 -27.71
N PHE A 15 -1.80 -0.92 -28.56
CA PHE A 15 -0.75 0.09 -28.67
C PHE A 15 -1.19 1.30 -29.51
N ARG A 16 -0.54 2.45 -29.28
CA ARG A 16 -0.89 3.72 -29.92
C ARG A 16 -0.12 3.94 -31.23
N GLY A 17 -0.83 4.36 -32.28
CA GLY A 17 -0.23 4.76 -33.56
C GLY A 17 0.41 3.60 -34.33
N ARG A 18 1.54 3.86 -35.00
CA ARG A 18 2.22 2.88 -35.89
C ARG A 18 2.68 1.61 -35.17
N THR A 19 2.82 1.64 -33.85
CA THR A 19 3.21 0.48 -33.03
C THR A 19 2.15 -0.62 -32.97
N ARG A 20 0.90 -0.34 -33.38
CA ARG A 20 -0.17 -1.33 -33.50
C ARG A 20 -0.20 -2.03 -34.86
N ASN A 21 0.11 -1.30 -35.93
CA ASN A 21 -0.15 -1.75 -37.31
C ASN A 21 1.13 -2.24 -38.02
N CYS A 22 2.27 -1.60 -37.75
CA CYS A 22 3.53 -1.88 -38.46
C CYS A 22 4.35 -2.95 -37.73
N ILE A 23 4.53 -4.12 -38.34
CA ILE A 23 5.12 -5.31 -37.69
C ILE A 23 6.52 -5.05 -37.10
N ASN A 24 7.39 -4.33 -37.82
CA ASN A 24 8.76 -4.04 -37.39
C ASN A 24 8.78 -3.21 -36.11
N ILE A 25 7.88 -2.22 -36.02
CA ILE A 25 7.76 -1.33 -34.85
C ILE A 25 7.02 -2.06 -33.72
N ALA A 26 5.96 -2.79 -34.05
CA ALA A 26 5.15 -3.55 -33.10
C ALA A 26 6.00 -4.57 -32.34
N ARG A 27 6.87 -5.31 -33.04
CA ARG A 27 7.77 -6.30 -32.44
C ARG A 27 8.61 -5.70 -31.32
N LEU A 28 9.32 -4.60 -31.59
CA LEU A 28 10.17 -3.92 -30.61
C LEU A 28 9.37 -3.47 -29.38
N ARG A 29 8.13 -3.00 -29.59
CA ARG A 29 7.27 -2.55 -28.50
C ARG A 29 6.73 -3.72 -27.69
N VAL A 30 6.31 -4.81 -28.33
CA VAL A 30 5.83 -6.03 -27.67
C VAL A 30 6.93 -6.65 -26.82
N GLU A 31 8.16 -6.75 -27.34
CA GLU A 31 9.31 -7.28 -26.59
C GLU A 31 9.54 -6.49 -25.29
N LYS A 32 9.57 -5.15 -25.36
CA LYS A 32 9.68 -4.29 -24.17
C LYS A 32 8.48 -4.43 -23.24
N ALA A 33 7.26 -4.50 -23.78
CA ALA A 33 6.05 -4.67 -22.97
C ALA A 33 6.06 -6.00 -22.20
N LEU A 34 6.56 -7.08 -22.80
CA LEU A 34 6.69 -8.38 -22.14
C LEU A 34 7.75 -8.36 -21.02
N GLN A 35 8.87 -7.67 -21.23
CA GLN A 35 9.86 -7.43 -20.18
C GLN A 35 9.26 -6.63 -19.01
N HIS A 36 8.54 -5.54 -19.29
CA HIS A 36 7.85 -4.77 -18.27
C HIS A 36 6.75 -5.58 -17.56
N ALA A 37 6.01 -6.43 -18.26
CA ALA A 37 5.02 -7.31 -17.66
C ALA A 37 5.66 -8.31 -16.68
N TYR A 38 6.82 -8.87 -17.03
CA TYR A 38 7.58 -9.75 -16.13
C TYR A 38 8.01 -9.03 -14.85
N VAL A 39 8.62 -7.84 -14.98
CA VAL A 39 9.03 -7.01 -13.84
C VAL A 39 7.80 -6.58 -13.02
N GLY A 40 6.73 -6.14 -13.68
CA GLY A 40 5.48 -5.71 -13.07
C GLY A 40 4.82 -6.78 -12.22
N ARG A 41 4.83 -8.06 -12.64
CA ARG A 41 4.32 -9.18 -11.84
C ARG A 41 5.11 -9.35 -10.53
N LYS A 42 6.43 -9.14 -10.53
CA LYS A 42 7.26 -9.17 -9.32
C LYS A 42 7.02 -7.94 -8.43
N LEU A 43 6.89 -6.76 -9.04
CA LEU A 43 6.66 -5.50 -8.32
C LEU A 43 5.26 -5.41 -7.70
N LYS A 44 4.23 -6.01 -8.31
CA LYS A 44 2.84 -6.02 -7.81
C LYS A 44 2.77 -6.44 -6.33
N LYS A 45 3.52 -7.47 -5.94
CA LYS A 45 3.57 -7.96 -4.55
C LYS A 45 4.13 -6.91 -3.58
N ARG A 46 5.18 -6.18 -3.99
CA ARG A 46 5.77 -5.08 -3.20
C ARG A 46 4.85 -3.87 -3.12
N TYR A 47 4.21 -3.50 -4.23
CA TYR A 47 3.26 -2.39 -4.29
C TYR A 47 2.09 -2.60 -3.33
N TRP A 48 1.43 -3.77 -3.37
CA TRP A 48 0.33 -4.07 -2.45
C TRP A 48 0.76 -4.07 -0.99
N ARG A 49 1.96 -4.60 -0.69
CA ARG A 49 2.50 -4.53 0.67
C ARG A 49 2.66 -3.08 1.15
N SER A 50 3.15 -2.19 0.30
CA SER A 50 3.29 -0.76 0.64
C SER A 50 1.92 -0.10 0.90
N VAL A 51 0.91 -0.41 0.08
CA VAL A 51 -0.46 0.08 0.28
C VAL A 51 -1.05 -0.43 1.61
N TRP A 52 -0.91 -1.73 1.91
CA TRP A 52 -1.40 -2.29 3.17
C TRP A 52 -0.74 -1.66 4.39
N ILE A 53 0.59 -1.45 4.35
CA ILE A 53 1.31 -0.76 5.43
C ILE A 53 0.80 0.66 5.61
N THR A 54 0.56 1.38 4.52
CA THR A 54 0.07 2.76 4.55
C THR A 54 -1.31 2.83 5.22
N ARG A 55 -2.20 1.90 4.88
CA ARG A 55 -3.54 1.79 5.49
C ARG A 55 -3.48 1.46 6.98
N ILE A 56 -2.68 0.47 7.36
CA ILE A 56 -2.51 0.08 8.77
C ILE A 56 -1.89 1.23 9.57
N ASN A 57 -0.93 1.95 8.99
CA ASN A 57 -0.29 3.09 9.66
C ASN A 57 -1.27 4.25 9.86
N ALA A 58 -2.21 4.48 8.95
CA ALA A 58 -3.28 5.46 9.16
C ALA A 58 -4.16 5.05 10.36
N GLY A 59 -4.71 3.83 10.34
CA GLY A 59 -5.56 3.34 11.45
C GLY A 59 -4.82 3.24 12.78
N SER A 60 -3.54 2.84 12.80
CA SER A 60 -2.78 2.76 14.05
C SER A 60 -2.53 4.15 14.65
N ARG A 61 -2.29 5.15 13.80
CA ARG A 61 -2.07 6.54 14.23
C ARG A 61 -3.33 7.17 14.81
N GLU A 62 -4.51 6.85 14.27
CA GLU A 62 -5.80 7.27 14.85
C GLU A 62 -5.96 6.78 16.30
N HIS A 63 -5.37 5.64 16.64
CA HIS A 63 -5.35 5.10 18.00
C HIS A 63 -4.08 5.42 18.80
N GLY A 64 -3.25 6.37 18.33
CA GLY A 64 -2.06 6.84 19.04
C GLY A 64 -0.88 5.86 19.04
N MET A 65 -0.85 4.87 18.14
CA MET A 65 0.19 3.85 18.07
C MET A 65 0.94 3.87 16.72
N SER A 66 2.25 3.66 16.75
CA SER A 66 3.03 3.51 15.52
C SER A 66 2.89 2.10 14.93
N TYR A 67 2.92 1.99 13.60
CA TYR A 67 2.84 0.71 12.89
C TYR A 67 3.91 -0.30 13.36
N SER A 68 5.16 0.14 13.56
CA SER A 68 6.24 -0.74 14.02
C SER A 68 5.95 -1.32 15.40
N THR A 69 5.42 -0.51 16.31
CA THR A 69 4.99 -0.95 17.64
C THR A 69 3.88 -1.99 17.53
N LEU A 70 2.84 -1.70 16.75
CA LEU A 70 1.68 -2.59 16.60
C LEU A 70 2.12 -3.96 16.07
N ILE A 71 2.93 -4.00 15.01
CA ILE A 71 3.38 -5.26 14.39
C ILE A 71 4.30 -6.05 15.31
N THR A 72 5.19 -5.39 16.04
CA THR A 72 6.07 -6.07 16.99
C THR A 72 5.24 -6.68 18.12
N GLY A 73 4.26 -5.95 18.67
CA GLY A 73 3.37 -6.46 19.70
C GLY A 73 2.52 -7.64 19.23
N LEU A 74 1.88 -7.54 18.06
CA LEU A 74 1.11 -8.66 17.50
C LEU A 74 1.96 -9.91 17.27
N LYS A 75 3.24 -9.75 16.90
CA LYS A 75 4.17 -10.87 16.73
C LYS A 75 4.54 -11.52 18.07
N GLN A 76 4.73 -10.72 19.13
CA GLN A 76 5.02 -11.23 20.48
C GLN A 76 3.85 -12.05 21.04
N GLU A 77 2.63 -11.60 20.79
CA GLU A 77 1.39 -12.28 21.18
C GLU A 77 1.03 -13.48 20.28
N ASN A 78 1.91 -13.88 19.36
CA ASN A 78 1.67 -14.95 18.39
C ASN A 78 0.41 -14.77 17.52
N VAL A 79 -0.07 -13.54 17.35
CA VAL A 79 -1.20 -13.22 16.45
C VAL A 79 -0.67 -13.19 15.01
N GLN A 80 -0.80 -14.31 14.31
CA GLN A 80 -0.27 -14.51 12.95
C GLN A 80 -1.15 -13.89 11.85
N LEU A 81 -1.60 -12.65 12.04
CA LEU A 81 -2.43 -11.95 11.06
C LEU A 81 -1.60 -11.42 9.88
N ASN A 82 -2.10 -11.71 8.68
CA ASN A 82 -1.54 -11.17 7.45
C ASN A 82 -1.86 -9.67 7.29
N ARG A 83 -0.91 -8.92 6.71
CA ARG A 83 -1.07 -7.46 6.48
C ARG A 83 -2.22 -7.11 5.55
N LYS A 84 -2.58 -8.00 4.63
CA LYS A 84 -3.77 -7.84 3.78
C LYS A 84 -5.01 -7.72 4.66
N VAL A 85 -5.27 -8.74 5.48
CA VAL A 85 -6.42 -8.83 6.38
C VAL A 85 -6.39 -7.71 7.41
N LEU A 86 -5.22 -7.42 8.00
CA LEU A 86 -5.07 -6.32 8.96
C LEU A 86 -5.40 -4.95 8.33
N SER A 87 -5.04 -4.73 7.08
CA SER A 87 -5.41 -3.50 6.35
C SER A 87 -6.89 -3.43 5.98
N GLU A 88 -7.53 -4.59 5.74
CA GLU A 88 -8.97 -4.66 5.48
C GLU A 88 -9.76 -4.41 6.78
N LEU A 89 -9.32 -4.98 7.90
CA LEU A 89 -9.89 -4.71 9.22
C LEU A 89 -9.80 -3.24 9.60
N ALA A 90 -8.64 -2.61 9.37
CA ALA A 90 -8.46 -1.18 9.63
C ALA A 90 -9.42 -0.29 8.81
N MET A 91 -9.92 -0.76 7.67
CA MET A 91 -10.84 0.00 6.81
C MET A 91 -12.31 -0.33 7.05
N ALA A 92 -12.64 -1.60 7.23
CA ALA A 92 -14.02 -2.08 7.28
C ALA A 92 -14.57 -2.14 8.71
N GLU A 93 -13.71 -2.45 9.69
CA GLU A 93 -14.13 -2.78 11.06
C GLU A 93 -13.29 -2.03 12.10
N PRO A 94 -13.55 -0.72 12.31
CA PRO A 94 -12.75 0.12 13.19
C PRO A 94 -12.80 -0.34 14.66
N PHE A 95 -13.94 -0.89 15.11
CA PHE A 95 -14.08 -1.41 16.49
C PHE A 95 -13.20 -2.64 16.73
N SER A 96 -13.19 -3.58 15.79
CA SER A 96 -12.35 -4.77 15.84
C SER A 96 -10.86 -4.42 15.76
N PHE A 97 -10.49 -3.46 14.91
CA PHE A 97 -9.12 -2.98 14.82
C PHE A 97 -8.66 -2.28 16.11
N ARG A 98 -9.52 -1.47 16.73
CA ARG A 98 -9.27 -0.84 18.03
C ARG A 98 -8.97 -1.88 19.12
N ALA A 99 -9.77 -2.95 19.21
CA ALA A 99 -9.55 -4.02 20.19
C ALA A 99 -8.16 -4.67 20.05
N LEU A 100 -7.67 -4.86 18.81
CA LEU A 100 -6.32 -5.38 18.57
C LEU A 100 -5.23 -4.41 19.03
N VAL A 101 -5.42 -3.10 18.81
CA VAL A 101 -4.49 -2.07 19.25
C VAL A 101 -4.46 -1.98 20.78
N GLU A 102 -5.62 -2.05 21.43
CA GLU A 102 -5.75 -2.05 22.89
C GLU A 102 -5.11 -3.29 23.51
N GLN A 103 -5.30 -4.48 22.92
CA GLN A 103 -4.63 -5.70 23.36
C GLN A 103 -3.11 -5.53 23.34
N VAL A 104 -2.54 -4.99 22.25
CA VAL A 104 -1.10 -4.74 22.16
C VAL A 104 -0.65 -3.67 23.17
N ARG A 105 -1.46 -2.64 23.42
CA ARG A 105 -1.16 -1.59 24.39
C ARG A 105 -1.07 -2.14 25.81
N PHE A 106 -2.05 -2.97 26.20
CA PHE A 106 -2.10 -3.62 27.52
C PHE A 106 -0.84 -4.46 27.78
N MET A 107 -0.44 -5.28 26.80
CA MET A 107 0.73 -6.17 26.94
C MET A 107 2.06 -5.41 27.03
N ARG A 108 2.15 -4.22 26.42
CA ARG A 108 3.34 -3.36 26.53
C ARG A 108 3.39 -2.54 27.82
N GLY A 109 2.48 -2.77 28.78
CA GLY A 109 2.43 -2.05 30.06
C GLY A 109 1.73 -0.69 29.98
N GLY A 110 1.08 -0.37 28.85
CA GLY A 110 0.16 0.75 28.77
C GLY A 110 -1.20 0.31 29.30
N GLY A 111 -1.57 0.74 30.51
CA GLY A 111 -2.88 0.43 31.11
C GLY A 111 -4.05 0.70 30.14
N PRO A 112 -5.17 -0.03 30.29
CA PRO A 112 -6.30 0.06 29.37
C PRO A 112 -6.79 1.51 29.32
N PRO A 113 -7.08 2.08 28.14
CA PRO A 113 -7.72 3.38 28.08
C PRO A 113 -9.06 3.29 28.84
N PRO A 114 -9.43 4.33 29.60
CA PRO A 114 -10.62 4.29 30.44
C PRO A 114 -11.87 3.97 29.59
N PRO A 115 -12.79 3.12 30.09
CA PRO A 115 -14.02 2.79 29.40
C PRO A 115 -14.85 4.07 29.27
N GLY A 116 -14.85 4.67 28.08
CA GLY A 116 -15.47 5.98 27.83
C GLY A 116 -14.83 6.79 26.69
N ALA A 117 -13.61 6.46 26.24
CA ALA A 117 -12.97 7.11 25.09
C ALA A 117 -13.51 6.61 23.73
N GLY A 118 -14.84 6.48 23.61
CA GLY A 118 -15.54 5.92 22.47
C GLY A 118 -16.77 6.74 22.11
N ALA A 119 -16.62 8.03 21.91
CA ALA A 119 -17.61 8.86 21.21
C ALA A 119 -16.99 10.20 20.80
N GLY A 120 -17.03 10.52 19.50
CA GLY A 120 -16.90 11.88 18.99
C GLY A 120 -15.49 12.35 18.62
N SER A 121 -15.24 12.43 17.33
CA SER A 121 -15.03 13.71 16.62
C SER A 121 -14.09 13.52 15.45
N GLY A 122 -14.65 13.68 14.25
CA GLY A 122 -13.88 14.24 13.16
C GLY A 122 -13.34 15.59 13.63
N ALA A 123 -12.04 15.66 13.84
CA ALA A 123 -11.30 16.90 13.93
C ALA A 123 -10.28 16.87 12.81
N GLY A 124 -10.65 17.46 11.68
CA GLY A 124 -9.65 17.93 10.74
C GLY A 124 -8.76 18.92 11.46
N SER A 125 -7.50 18.55 11.71
CA SER A 125 -6.47 19.53 11.97
C SER A 125 -5.97 20.05 10.64
N ALA A 126 -6.60 21.15 10.23
CA ALA A 126 -6.02 22.10 9.31
C ALA A 126 -4.64 22.56 9.81
N HIS A 127 -3.81 22.95 8.84
CA HIS A 127 -2.65 23.83 8.98
C HIS A 127 -1.43 23.28 9.74
N GLN A 128 -0.55 22.64 8.97
CA GLN A 128 0.85 23.02 9.05
C GLN A 128 1.38 23.25 7.64
N ALA A 129 1.14 24.46 7.14
CA ALA A 129 1.92 25.05 6.07
C ALA A 129 3.33 25.27 6.62
N ALA A 130 4.23 24.32 6.34
CA ALA A 130 5.66 24.54 6.50
C ALA A 130 6.19 25.04 5.16
N ALA A 131 6.46 26.34 5.14
CA ALA A 131 7.06 27.08 4.05
C ALA A 131 8.37 26.44 3.57
N ALA A 132 8.54 26.38 2.26
CA ALA A 132 9.85 26.31 1.65
C ALA A 132 10.55 27.67 1.81
N PRO A 133 11.84 27.71 2.17
CA PRO A 133 12.74 28.72 1.65
C PRO A 133 13.59 28.11 0.51
N PRO A 134 13.48 28.59 -0.74
CA PRO A 134 14.57 28.46 -1.69
C PRO A 134 15.59 29.55 -1.39
N SER A 135 16.62 29.23 -0.59
CA SER A 135 17.73 30.16 -0.34
C SER A 135 19.07 29.42 -0.39
N SER A 136 19.64 29.44 -1.60
CA SER A 136 21.04 29.81 -1.84
C SER A 136 22.10 29.38 -0.82
N GLN A 137 22.86 28.32 -1.14
CA GLN A 137 24.31 28.29 -0.89
C GLN A 137 25.04 27.61 -2.05
N GLN A 138 26.08 28.33 -2.50
CA GLN A 138 27.19 28.12 -3.43
C GLN A 138 27.37 26.74 -4.08
#